data_AF-A0A6J5ZL60-F1
#
_entry.id   AF-A0A6J5ZL60-F1
#
_cell.length_a   1.000
_cell.length_b   1.000
_cell.length_c   1.000
_cell.angle_alpha   90.00
_cell.angle_beta   90.00
_cell.angle_gamma   90.00
#
_symmetry.space_group_name_H-M   'P 1'
#
loop_
_entity.id
_entity.type
_entity.pdbx_description
1 polymer ?
#
loop_
_entity_poly.entity_id
_entity_poly.type
_entity_poly.pdbx_seq_one_letter_code
_entity_poly.pdbx_strand_id
1 'polypeptide(L)' 'MEEAEVAAVPGEAFGPSGYLRFSYATSDADIVEGIARVKKLLSEAI' A
#
# COMPACT_ATOMS: atom_id res chain seq x y z
N MET A 1 5.76 6.04 3.30
CA MET A 1 4.79 7.09 2.87
C MET A 1 5.43 8.07 1.91
N GLU A 2 6.74 8.31 1.98
CA GLU A 2 7.40 9.41 1.25
C GLU A 2 7.33 9.32 -0.29
N GLU A 3 7.25 8.12 -0.87
CA GLU A 3 7.32 7.97 -2.35
C GLU A 3 5.95 7.83 -3.04
N ALA A 4 4.99 7.15 -2.40
CA ALA A 4 3.66 6.89 -2.97
C ALA A 4 2.50 7.52 -2.19
N GLU A 5 2.79 8.17 -1.06
CA GLU A 5 1.79 8.78 -0.14
C GLU A 5 0.68 7.82 0.32
N VAL A 6 0.92 6.49 0.26
CA VAL A 6 0.00 5.47 0.78
C VAL A 6 0.48 4.98 2.14
N ALA A 7 -0.40 5.01 3.14
CA ALA A 7 -0.15 4.45 4.45
C ALA A 7 -0.46 2.94 4.46
N ALA A 8 0.53 2.13 4.82
CA ALA A 8 0.41 0.68 4.95
C ALA A 8 1.05 0.22 6.25
N VAL A 9 0.58 -0.89 6.82
CA VAL A 9 1.19 -1.47 8.01
C VAL A 9 2.05 -2.67 7.62
N PRO A 10 3.33 -2.74 8.05
CA PRO A 10 4.17 -3.91 7.83
C PRO A 10 3.57 -5.18 8.46
N GLY A 11 3.63 -6.30 7.74
CA GLY A 11 3.17 -7.61 8.20
C GLY A 11 3.96 -8.17 9.39
N GLU A 12 5.18 -7.67 9.60
CA GLU A 12 6.03 -8.00 10.76
C GLU A 12 5.36 -7.69 12.09
N ALA A 13 4.47 -6.69 12.13
CA ALA A 13 3.67 -6.38 13.32
C ALA A 13 2.58 -7.43 13.60
N PHE A 14 2.31 -8.36 12.67
CA PHE A 14 1.21 -9.34 12.74
C PHE A 14 1.64 -10.78 12.42
N GLY A 15 2.93 -11.05 12.25
CA GLY A 15 3.47 -12.40 12.05
C GLY A 15 4.39 -12.53 10.82
N PRO A 16 3.85 -12.75 9.61
CA PRO A 16 4.68 -13.02 8.45
C PRO A 16 5.36 -11.76 7.88
N SER A 17 6.69 -11.79 7.81
CA SER A 17 7.51 -10.80 7.12
C SER A 17 7.32 -10.84 5.60
N GLY A 18 7.59 -9.73 4.91
CA GLY A 18 7.50 -9.62 3.45
C GLY A 18 6.09 -9.28 2.92
N TYR A 19 5.13 -9.03 3.81
CA TYR A 19 3.77 -8.63 3.45
C TYR A 19 3.45 -7.21 3.96
N LEU A 20 2.52 -6.55 3.28
CA LEU A 20 1.94 -5.28 3.69
C LEU A 20 0.44 -5.45 3.93
N ARG A 21 -0.10 -4.78 4.94
CA ARG A 21 -1.53 -4.72 5.23
C ARG A 21 -2.08 -3.33 4.91
N PHE A 22 -3.12 -3.29 4.08
CA PHE A 22 -3.88 -2.08 3.78
C PHE A 22 -5.26 -2.16 4.43
N SER A 23 -5.73 -1.02 4.97
CA SER A 23 -7.13 -0.88 5.37
C SER A 23 -7.95 -0.48 4.15
N TYR A 24 -9.12 -1.09 3.96
CA TYR A 24 -10.06 -0.78 2.88
C TYR A 24 -11.37 -0.16 3.41
N ALA A 25 -11.44 0.18 4.69
CA ALA A 25 -12.59 0.85 5.29
C ALA A 25 -12.58 2.36 4.98
N THR A 26 -12.62 2.70 3.68
CA THR A 26 -12.66 4.07 3.14
C THR A 26 -13.47 4.07 1.83
N SER A 27 -13.51 5.20 1.11
CA SER A 27 -14.21 5.29 -0.16
C SER A 27 -13.54 4.48 -1.28
N ASP A 28 -14.33 3.97 -2.23
CA ASP A 28 -13.82 3.26 -3.40
C ASP A 28 -12.83 4.11 -4.22
N ALA A 29 -13.09 5.42 -4.31
CA ALA A 29 -12.21 6.35 -5.01
C ALA A 29 -10.81 6.40 -4.39
N ASP A 30 -10.72 6.51 -3.07
CA ASP A 30 -9.43 6.54 -2.36
C ASP A 30 -8.70 5.19 -2.48
N ILE A 31 -9.44 4.08 -2.48
CA ILE A 31 -8.85 2.74 -2.66
C ILE A 31 -8.24 2.61 -4.06
N VAL A 32 -8.99 3.00 -5.10
CA VAL A 32 -8.52 2.94 -6.49
C VAL A 32 -7.27 3.81 -6.67
N GLU A 33 -7.29 5.03 -6.15
CA GLU A 33 -6.16 5.95 -6.21
C GLU A 33 -4.93 5.39 -5.48
N GLY A 34 -5.11 4.94 -4.23
CA GLY A 34 -4.03 4.39 -3.42
C GLY A 34 -3.37 3.17 -4.08
N ILE A 35 -4.17 2.23 -4.59
CA ILE A 35 -3.63 1.04 -5.29
C ILE A 35 -2.94 1.42 -6.61
N ALA A 36 -3.44 2.42 -7.34
CA ALA A 36 -2.78 2.89 -8.56
C ALA A 36 -1.39 3.48 -8.27
N ARG A 37 -1.25 4.24 -7.18
CA ARG A 37 0.04 4.78 -6.70
C ARG A 37 1.02 3.65 -6.31
N VAL A 38 0.54 2.64 -5.59
CA VAL A 38 1.35 1.44 -5.25
C VAL A 38 1.82 0.71 -6.50
N LYS A 39 0.93 0.49 -7.48
CA LYS A 39 1.27 -0.16 -8.75
C LYS A 39 2.37 0.59 -9.49
N LYS A 40 2.27 1.93 -9.56
CA LYS A 40 3.27 2.78 -10.22
C LYS A 40 4.64 2.62 -9.57
N LEU A 41 4.72 2.75 -8.24
CA LEU A 41 5.97 2.58 -7.49
C LEU A 41 6.62 1.21 -7.75
N LEU A 42 5.83 0.14 -7.70
CA LEU A 42 6.32 -1.22 -7.95
C LEU A 42 6.79 -1.44 -9.39
N SER A 43 6.24 -0.71 -10.37
CA SER A 43 6.70 -0.78 -11.76
C SER A 43 7.97 0.03 -12.05
N GLU A 44 8.27 1.04 -11.23
CA GLU A 44 9.48 1.86 -11.36
C GLU A 44 10.68 1.23 -10.62
N ALA A 45 10.43 0.34 -9.66
CA ALA A 45 11.45 -0.36 -8.89
C ALA A 45 11.99 -1.64 -9.57
N ILE A 46 11.65 -1.90 -10.85
CA ILE A 46 12.11 -3.04 -11.66
C ILE A 46 13.21 -2.59 -12.62
#